data_AF-A0A938V800-F1
#
_entry.id   AF-A0A938V800-F1
#
_cell.length_a   1.000
_cell.length_b   1.000
_cell.length_c   1.000
_cell.angle_alpha   90.00
_cell.angle_beta   90.00
_cell.angle_gamma   90.00
#
_symmetry.space_group_name_H-M   'P 1'
#
loop_
_entity.id
_entity.type
_entity.pdbx_description
1 polymer ?
#
loop_
_entity_poly.entity_id
_entity_poly.type
_entity_poly.pdbx_seq_one_letter_code
_entity_poly.pdbx_strand_id
1 'polypeptide(L)'
;MIPATNTSTSHNYECLDMEIEPDSYCYWLEYVEIGGMNGYHGPILVTVSTQDDPGTPNIPLAASLKRIFPNPFNPSTSISFEVSSADLITIAIFNM
;
A
#
# COMPACT_ATOMS: atom_id res chain seq x y z
N MET A 1 -11.62 8.62 20.72
CA MET A 1 -12.53 9.42 19.86
C MET A 1 -11.77 10.67 19.43
N ILE A 2 -11.69 10.95 18.12
CA ILE A 2 -11.08 12.18 17.62
C ILE A 2 -12.16 13.26 17.53
N PRO A 3 -12.05 14.40 18.24
CA PRO A 3 -13.07 15.44 18.19
C PRO A 3 -13.04 16.17 16.85
N ALA A 4 -14.22 16.43 16.28
CA ALA A 4 -14.33 17.23 15.06
C ALA A 4 -14.01 18.70 15.33
N THR A 5 -13.28 19.35 14.42
CA THR A 5 -12.96 20.79 14.51
C THR A 5 -14.09 21.71 14.02
N ASN A 6 -15.13 21.18 13.36
CA ASN A 6 -16.29 21.93 12.83
C ASN A 6 -15.93 23.15 11.97
N THR A 7 -14.83 23.07 11.22
CA THR A 7 -14.37 24.10 10.28
C THR A 7 -14.66 23.69 8.84
N SER A 8 -14.84 24.66 7.94
CA SER A 8 -15.05 24.44 6.50
C SER A 8 -13.74 24.22 5.73
N THR A 9 -12.63 23.99 6.43
CA THR A 9 -11.29 23.80 5.87
C THR A 9 -10.87 22.34 5.99
N SER A 10 -10.08 21.86 5.03
CA SER A 10 -9.53 20.51 5.11
C SER A 10 -8.67 20.33 6.35
N HIS A 11 -8.88 19.22 7.07
CA HIS A 11 -8.10 18.82 8.24
C HIS A 11 -7.73 17.35 8.16
N ASN A 12 -6.52 17.04 8.61
CA ASN A 12 -6.06 15.67 8.78
C ASN A 12 -6.33 15.24 10.22
N TYR A 13 -6.85 14.03 10.38
CA TYR A 13 -7.12 13.41 11.68
C TYR A 13 -6.26 12.16 11.83
N GLU A 14 -5.68 11.98 13.02
CA GLU A 14 -4.83 10.85 13.37
C GLU A 14 -5.28 10.28 14.73
N CYS A 15 -5.34 8.95 14.83
CA CYS A 15 -5.58 8.25 16.08
C CYS A 15 -4.53 7.16 16.24
N LEU A 16 -3.79 7.21 17.35
CA LEU A 16 -2.82 6.20 17.72
C LEU A 16 -3.46 5.24 18.71
N ASP A 17 -3.45 3.95 18.38
CA ASP A 17 -3.75 2.88 19.33
C ASP A 17 -2.45 2.41 19.98
N MET A 18 -2.37 2.50 21.30
CA MET A 18 -1.18 2.14 22.09
C MET A 18 -1.37 0.88 22.93
N GLU A 19 -2.59 0.33 22.98
CA GLU A 19 -2.93 -0.84 23.79
C GLU A 19 -3.20 -2.04 22.89
N ILE A 20 -2.17 -2.43 22.13
CA ILE A 20 -2.24 -3.55 21.17
C ILE A 20 -1.47 -4.76 21.70
N GLU A 21 -2.15 -5.90 21.77
CA GLU A 21 -1.55 -7.22 22.02
C GLU A 21 -1.30 -7.96 20.68
N PRO A 22 -0.50 -9.03 20.66
CA PRO A 22 -0.25 -9.82 19.44
C PRO A 22 -1.51 -10.52 18.95
N ASP A 23 -2.21 -9.89 18.02
CA ASP A 23 -3.41 -10.42 17.38
C ASP A 23 -3.67 -9.73 16.02
N SER A 24 -4.70 -10.19 15.32
CA SER A 24 -5.20 -9.54 14.11
C SER A 24 -6.35 -8.59 14.44
N TYR A 25 -6.14 -7.31 14.15
CA TYR A 25 -7.10 -6.25 14.37
C TYR A 25 -7.72 -5.80 13.05
N CYS A 26 -9.01 -5.50 13.10
CA CYS A 26 -9.76 -4.93 12.00
C CYS A 26 -10.11 -3.49 12.35
N TYR A 27 -9.58 -2.53 11.61
CA TYR A 27 -9.85 -1.12 11.81
C TYR A 27 -10.76 -0.57 10.71
N TRP A 28 -11.71 0.26 11.10
CA TRP A 28 -12.50 1.08 10.20
C TRP A 28 -12.64 2.47 10.79
N LEU A 29 -12.77 3.46 9.91
CA LEU A 29 -13.05 4.84 10.27
C LEU A 29 -14.52 5.11 10.00
N GLU A 30 -15.29 5.40 11.05
CA GLU A 30 -16.61 6.01 10.92
C GLU A 30 -16.47 7.53 10.95
N TYR A 31 -17.12 8.21 10.02
CA TYR A 31 -17.28 9.66 10.07
C TYR A 31 -18.76 9.99 10.16
N VAL A 32 -19.08 11.03 10.94
CA VAL A 32 -20.44 11.54 11.12
C VAL A 32 -20.47 12.98 10.63
N GLU A 33 -21.29 13.25 9.63
CA GLU A 33 -21.53 14.59 9.12
C GLU A 33 -22.46 15.39 10.04
N ILE A 34 -22.39 16.71 9.95
CA ILE A 34 -23.25 17.64 10.71
C ILE A 34 -24.74 17.35 10.48
N GLY A 35 -25.11 16.84 9.30
CA GLY A 35 -26.48 16.43 8.96
C GLY A 35 -26.95 15.13 9.64
N GLY A 36 -26.11 14.49 10.46
CA GLY A 36 -26.43 13.22 11.13
C GLY A 36 -26.26 11.98 10.24
N MET A 37 -25.76 12.15 9.01
CA MET A 37 -25.39 11.04 8.14
C MET A 37 -24.03 10.49 8.55
N ASN A 38 -23.89 9.17 8.65
CA ASN A 38 -22.62 8.51 8.90
C ASN A 38 -22.13 7.74 7.65
N GLY A 39 -20.82 7.61 7.54
CA GLY A 39 -20.15 6.82 6.51
C GLY A 39 -18.95 6.09 7.08
N TYR A 40 -18.47 5.09 6.35
CA TYR A 40 -17.38 4.21 6.78
C TYR A 40 -16.28 4.14 5.72
N HIS A 41 -15.04 4.15 6.18
CA HIS A 41 -13.85 3.85 5.39
C HIS A 41 -13.10 2.66 6.01
N GLY A 42 -12.83 1.63 5.21
CA GLY A 42 -12.25 0.37 5.65
C GLY A 42 -13.08 -0.84 5.21
N PRO A 43 -12.82 -2.06 5.72
CA PRO A 43 -11.88 -2.38 6.80
C PRO A 43 -10.42 -2.51 6.35
N ILE A 44 -9.51 -2.23 7.27
CA ILE A 44 -8.08 -2.52 7.12
C ILE A 44 -7.73 -3.58 8.17
N LEU A 45 -7.11 -4.68 7.72
CA LEU A 45 -6.62 -5.74 8.58
C LEU A 45 -5.16 -5.50 8.94
N VAL A 46 -4.84 -5.52 10.23
CA VAL A 46 -3.49 -5.33 10.76
C VAL A 46 -3.17 -6.50 11.68
N THR A 47 -2.14 -7.27 11.35
CA THR A 47 -1.67 -8.38 12.20
C THR A 47 -0.45 -7.92 12.98
N VAL A 48 -0.54 -8.00 14.31
CA VAL A 48 0.51 -7.68 15.27
C VAL A 48 1.08 -9.00 15.80
N SER A 49 2.38 -9.20 15.71
CA SER A 49 3.04 -10.45 16.17
C SER A 49 4.23 -10.12 17.08
N THR A 50 4.38 -10.85 18.20
CA THR A 50 5.50 -10.75 19.16
C THR A 50 6.76 -11.50 18.76
N GLN A 51 6.81 -12.09 17.57
CA GLN A 51 7.97 -12.88 17.17
C GLN A 51 9.12 -11.97 16.74
N ASP A 52 10.19 -11.97 17.55
CA ASP A 52 11.58 -11.70 17.16
C ASP A 52 12.09 -12.75 16.13
N ASP A 53 11.25 -13.09 15.15
CA ASP A 53 11.66 -13.76 13.93
C ASP A 53 11.34 -12.75 12.82
N PRO A 54 12.34 -12.24 12.07
CA PRO A 54 12.08 -11.37 10.94
C PRO A 54 11.46 -12.24 9.84
N GLY A 55 10.21 -12.65 10.03
CA GLY A 55 9.34 -13.22 9.01
C GLY A 55 9.33 -12.19 7.89
N THR A 56 10.12 -12.51 6.87
CA THR A 56 10.44 -11.62 5.75
C THR A 56 9.16 -10.88 5.35
N PRO A 57 9.07 -9.55 5.53
CA PRO A 57 7.89 -8.83 5.10
C PRO A 57 7.66 -9.19 3.65
N ASN A 58 6.48 -9.72 3.32
CA ASN A 58 6.15 -10.07 1.95
C ASN A 58 6.27 -8.77 1.14
N ILE A 59 7.40 -8.63 0.44
CA ILE A 59 7.65 -7.52 -0.47
C ILE A 59 6.47 -7.56 -1.43
N PRO A 60 5.67 -6.47 -1.56
CA PRO A 60 4.58 -6.46 -2.51
C PRO A 60 5.17 -6.77 -3.88
N LEU A 61 4.83 -7.94 -4.40
CA LEU A 61 5.24 -8.43 -5.70
C LEU A 61 4.52 -7.55 -6.74
N ALA A 62 5.06 -6.37 -6.99
CA ALA A 62 4.55 -5.42 -7.96
C ALA A 62 5.17 -5.71 -9.33
N ALA A 63 4.40 -5.50 -10.39
CA ALA A 63 4.96 -5.51 -11.73
C ALA A 63 5.96 -4.35 -11.86
N SER A 64 7.23 -4.65 -12.08
CA SER A 64 8.30 -3.65 -12.14
C SER A 64 9.20 -3.87 -13.35
N LEU A 65 9.64 -2.79 -14.00
CA LEU A 65 10.64 -2.83 -15.05
C LEU A 65 11.99 -2.47 -14.45
N LYS A 66 12.99 -3.36 -14.57
CA LYS A 66 14.34 -3.07 -14.12
C LYS A 66 15.06 -2.20 -15.15
N ARG A 67 16.16 -1.60 -14.69
CA ARG A 67 17.04 -0.81 -15.55
C ARG A 67 17.51 -1.65 -16.75
N ILE A 68 17.28 -1.13 -17.94
CA ILE A 68 17.78 -1.71 -19.18
C ILE A 68 19.29 -1.52 -19.22
N PHE A 69 20.04 -2.63 -19.33
CA PHE A 69 21.49 -2.60 -19.32
C PHE A 69 22.09 -3.66 -20.26
N PRO A 70 23.18 -3.35 -20.99
CA PRO A 70 23.85 -2.05 -21.10
C PRO A 70 23.00 -0.97 -21.82
N ASN A 71 23.07 0.27 -21.36
CA ASN A 71 22.52 1.45 -22.04
C ASN A 71 23.51 2.62 -21.88
N PRO A 72 24.15 3.13 -22.96
CA PRO A 72 24.00 2.74 -24.37
C PRO A 72 24.44 1.30 -24.63
N PHE A 73 23.72 0.60 -25.52
CA PHE A 73 23.97 -0.81 -25.82
C PHE A 73 24.91 -0.99 -27.02
N ASN A 74 25.73 -2.04 -27.02
CA ASN A 74 26.62 -2.38 -28.14
C ASN A 74 27.02 -3.87 -28.09
N PRO A 75 26.47 -4.79 -28.91
CA PRO A 75 25.36 -4.63 -29.86
C PRO A 75 23.96 -4.94 -29.27
N SER A 76 23.88 -5.42 -28.02
CA SER A 76 22.61 -5.87 -27.41
C SER A 76 22.44 -5.33 -25.99
N THR A 77 21.19 -5.34 -25.50
CA THR A 77 20.81 -4.96 -24.13
C THR A 77 19.89 -6.01 -23.52
N SER A 78 19.79 -6.03 -22.20
CA SER A 78 18.87 -6.90 -21.47
C SER A 78 17.77 -6.08 -20.82
N ILE A 79 16.52 -6.51 -21.01
CA ILE A 79 15.33 -5.98 -20.35
C ILE A 79 14.88 -7.01 -19.32
N SER A 80 14.97 -6.67 -18.05
CA SER A 80 14.49 -7.51 -16.96
C SER A 80 13.25 -6.89 -16.34
N PHE A 81 12.25 -7.72 -16.03
CA PHE A 81 11.00 -7.29 -15.42
C PHE A 81 10.60 -8.29 -14.33
N GLU A 82 9.78 -7.82 -13.40
CA GLU A 82 9.18 -8.63 -12.35
C GLU A 82 7.65 -8.62 -12.54
N VAL A 83 7.02 -9.73 -12.17
CA VAL A 83 5.58 -9.94 -12.32
C VAL A 83 5.04 -10.45 -11.00
N SER A 84 3.85 -10.00 -10.65
CA SER A 84 3.19 -10.37 -9.39
C SER A 84 2.75 -11.83 -9.33
N SER A 85 2.48 -12.43 -10.49
CA SER A 85 1.94 -13.77 -10.66
C SER A 85 2.30 -14.31 -12.05
N ALA A 86 2.27 -15.63 -12.20
CA ALA A 86 2.42 -16.26 -13.51
C ALA A 86 1.18 -15.99 -14.37
N ASP A 87 1.27 -15.01 -15.26
CA ASP A 87 0.20 -14.61 -16.17
C ASP A 87 0.77 -14.25 -17.56
N LEU A 88 -0.10 -14.08 -18.56
CA LEU A 88 0.26 -13.64 -19.90
C LEU A 88 0.65 -12.15 -19.89
N ILE A 89 1.87 -11.85 -20.35
CA ILE A 89 2.43 -10.50 -20.33
C ILE A 89 2.76 -10.06 -21.76
N THR A 90 2.48 -8.80 -22.06
CA THR A 90 2.83 -8.17 -23.34
C THR A 90 3.96 -7.16 -23.14
N ILE A 91 5.04 -7.29 -23.90
CA ILE A 91 6.13 -6.30 -23.95
C ILE A 91 6.12 -5.66 -25.33
N ALA A 92 5.98 -4.33 -25.38
CA ALA A 92 6.02 -3.55 -26.61
C ALA A 92 7.26 -2.65 -26.63
N ILE A 93 8.04 -2.71 -27.71
CA ILE A 93 9.23 -1.90 -27.92
C ILE A 93 8.92 -0.87 -28.99
N PHE A 94 9.12 0.41 -28.67
CA PHE A 94 8.90 1.52 -29.59
C PHE A 94 10.23 2.20 -29.90
N ASN A 95 10.43 2.58 -31.16
CA ASN A 95 11.50 3.48 -31.58
C ASN A 95 10.91 4.87 -31.81
N MET A 96 11.62 5.93 -31.43
CA MET A 96 11.24 7.32 -31.74
C MET A 96 12.19 7.92 -32.76
#